data_AF-F8JGU2-F1
#
_entry.id   AF-F8JGU2-F1
#
_cell.length_a   1.000
_cell.length_b   1.000
_cell.length_c   1.000
_cell.angle_alpha   90.00
_cell.angle_beta   90.00
_cell.angle_gamma   90.00
#
_symmetry.space_group_name_H-M   'P 1'
#
loop_
_entity.id
_entity.type
_entity.pdbx_description
1 polymer ?
#
loop_
_entity_poly.entity_id
_entity_poly.type
_entity_poly.pdbx_seq_one_letter_code
_entity_poly.pdbx_strand_id
1 'polypeptide(L)'
;MDQPAWLAAAWAELGVREIPGDANAPEILRYFRDAGDDDVKTETTPWCAAFAGAMLKRAGVSNTGSLLARSYLEWGTALDDARLGAIAVFSRGDDPTAGHIGFVIGEAAGKLYLLGGNQSDAVTVASFDKSRLLGLRWPQDESEILTADGSIFAKALAHVLEMEGGFSDDAYDPGGPTNKGITLEVYANFKGQTLDGSSRDRLIAELKSIPDATVATIYRRRYFDPADCSAFTAPLALMHFDAAVNHGVGTAIRMLQQSVGVTVDGEIGPETLGAIGARNVVDLIEVYADIRRARYRALPHFWRFGRGWLKRVDATLALGKSWAATDGIIRGLMEPAQNAKGETTMSDTSTTVTTDDSAKWWAQSKTLWGTVITAAATVLPLLAPTIGVSLPADVIQTFGDQAITAAQAVTGLIGTALAIYGRFTASSVLSIRKS
;
A
#
# COMPACT_ATOMS: atom_id res chain seq x y z
N MET A 1 -15.27 5.22 -15.75
CA MET A 1 -15.83 3.87 -15.47
C MET A 1 -15.52 3.58 -14.02
N ASP A 2 -16.53 3.23 -13.23
CA ASP A 2 -16.35 2.91 -11.81
C ASP A 2 -15.56 1.59 -11.74
N GLN A 3 -14.35 1.63 -11.21
CA GLN A 3 -13.48 0.45 -11.04
C GLN A 3 -12.64 0.63 -9.77
N PRO A 4 -12.22 -0.46 -9.11
CA PRO A 4 -11.39 -0.33 -7.92
C PRO A 4 -10.06 0.40 -8.20
N ALA A 5 -9.57 1.16 -7.22
CA ALA A 5 -8.36 1.96 -7.37
C ALA A 5 -7.12 1.13 -7.72
N TRP A 6 -6.99 -0.09 -7.17
CA TRP A 6 -5.89 -1.01 -7.51
C TRP A 6 -6.01 -1.56 -8.93
N LEU A 7 -7.23 -1.75 -9.44
CA LEU A 7 -7.44 -2.14 -10.83
C LEU A 7 -7.09 -0.98 -11.78
N ALA A 8 -7.40 0.26 -11.40
CA ALA A 8 -6.98 1.44 -12.15
C ALA A 8 -5.45 1.57 -12.19
N ALA A 9 -4.76 1.31 -11.07
CA ALA A 9 -3.30 1.27 -11.02
C ALA A 9 -2.73 0.18 -11.94
N ALA A 10 -3.33 -1.01 -11.95
CA ALA A 10 -2.92 -2.11 -12.83
C ALA A 10 -3.03 -1.75 -14.32
N TRP A 11 -4.11 -1.06 -14.72
CA TRP A 11 -4.29 -0.62 -16.11
C TRP A 11 -3.22 0.38 -16.58
N ALA A 12 -2.69 1.20 -15.67
CA ALA A 12 -1.64 2.16 -15.98
C ALA A 12 -0.29 1.50 -16.33
N GLU A 13 -0.12 0.23 -15.98
CA GLU A 13 1.11 -0.54 -16.18
C GLU A 13 0.99 -1.53 -17.37
N LEU A 14 -0.13 -1.52 -18.12
CA LEU A 14 -0.34 -2.40 -19.25
C LEU A 14 0.77 -2.26 -20.31
N GLY A 15 1.40 -3.37 -20.68
CA GLY A 15 2.46 -3.41 -21.69
C GLY A 15 3.89 -3.30 -21.15
N VAL A 16 4.09 -3.07 -19.84
CA VAL A 16 5.41 -3.22 -19.20
C VAL A 16 5.89 -4.66 -19.40
N ARG A 17 7.15 -4.86 -19.80
CA ARG A 17 7.73 -6.17 -20.11
C ARG A 17 9.19 -6.28 -19.69
N GLU A 18 9.65 -7.50 -19.50
CA GLU A 18 11.07 -7.82 -19.29
C GLU A 18 11.91 -7.39 -20.49
N ILE A 19 13.17 -7.04 -20.23
CA ILE A 19 14.15 -6.70 -21.24
C ILE A 19 14.92 -7.97 -21.59
N PRO A 20 14.96 -8.40 -22.87
CA PRO A 20 15.73 -9.58 -23.25
C PRO A 20 17.23 -9.44 -22.92
N GLY A 21 17.80 -10.41 -22.23
CA GLY A 21 19.23 -10.46 -21.87
C GLY A 21 19.48 -10.28 -20.37
N ASP A 22 20.67 -9.80 -19.99
CA ASP A 22 21.07 -9.61 -18.59
C ASP A 22 20.63 -8.25 -18.00
N ALA A 23 19.84 -7.47 -18.75
CA ALA A 23 19.35 -6.17 -18.33
C ALA A 23 17.98 -6.31 -17.64
N ASN A 24 17.75 -5.59 -16.54
CA ASN A 24 16.47 -5.61 -15.83
C ASN A 24 15.61 -4.40 -16.21
N ALA A 25 14.30 -4.59 -16.39
CA ALA A 25 13.33 -3.51 -16.49
C ALA A 25 13.18 -2.79 -15.13
N PRO A 26 13.52 -1.50 -15.02
CA PRO A 26 13.42 -0.74 -13.77
C PRO A 26 12.01 -0.74 -13.16
N GLU A 27 10.98 -0.82 -14.01
CA GLU A 27 9.58 -0.89 -13.62
C GLU A 27 9.26 -2.20 -12.90
N ILE A 28 9.81 -3.33 -13.36
CA ILE A 28 9.58 -4.64 -12.74
C ILE A 28 10.29 -4.72 -11.39
N LEU A 29 11.54 -4.23 -11.31
CA LEU A 29 12.25 -4.09 -10.03
C LEU A 29 11.51 -3.21 -9.02
N ARG A 30 10.77 -2.19 -9.49
CA ARG A 30 9.91 -1.37 -8.62
C ARG A 30 8.74 -2.16 -8.06
N TYR A 31 8.18 -3.13 -8.78
CA TYR A 31 7.09 -3.96 -8.24
C TYR A 31 7.53 -4.80 -7.04
N PHE A 32 8.76 -5.32 -7.03
CA PHE A 32 9.29 -6.07 -5.88
C PHE A 32 9.37 -5.19 -4.62
N ARG A 33 9.96 -4.00 -4.74
CA ARG A 33 10.04 -3.01 -3.64
C ARG A 33 8.66 -2.56 -3.16
N ASP A 34 7.74 -2.30 -4.09
CA ASP A 34 6.36 -1.95 -3.75
C ASP A 34 5.64 -3.14 -3.07
N ALA A 35 5.97 -4.39 -3.39
CA ALA A 35 5.40 -5.56 -2.75
C ALA A 35 6.00 -5.90 -1.38
N GLY A 36 7.08 -5.23 -0.98
CA GLY A 36 7.74 -5.42 0.32
C GLY A 36 8.99 -6.31 0.28
N ASP A 37 9.57 -6.54 -0.90
CA ASP A 37 10.80 -7.31 -1.07
C ASP A 37 11.85 -6.44 -1.79
N ASP A 38 12.88 -6.03 -1.04
CA ASP A 38 14.00 -5.22 -1.54
C ASP A 38 15.21 -6.07 -1.96
N ASP A 39 15.17 -7.40 -1.74
CA ASP A 39 16.29 -8.30 -1.96
C ASP A 39 16.34 -8.88 -3.38
N VAL A 40 15.25 -8.77 -4.14
CA VAL A 40 15.20 -9.23 -5.54
C VAL A 40 15.96 -8.27 -6.46
N LYS A 41 17.08 -8.77 -6.99
CA LYS A 41 18.00 -8.03 -7.88
C LYS A 41 17.79 -8.31 -9.37
N THR A 42 16.91 -9.25 -9.73
CA THR A 42 16.68 -9.66 -11.11
C THR A 42 15.21 -9.88 -11.44
N GLU A 43 14.80 -9.49 -12.65
CA GLU A 43 13.43 -9.68 -13.14
C GLU A 43 13.08 -11.13 -13.51
N THR A 44 14.09 -12.01 -13.54
CA THR A 44 13.94 -13.46 -13.75
C THR A 44 13.15 -14.16 -12.63
N THR A 45 13.03 -13.53 -11.46
CA THR A 45 12.17 -14.01 -10.38
C THR A 45 10.70 -13.83 -10.78
N PRO A 46 9.83 -14.85 -10.60
CA PRO A 46 8.42 -14.70 -10.94
C PRO A 46 7.73 -13.51 -10.25
N TRP A 47 7.39 -12.47 -11.02
CA TRP A 47 6.93 -11.18 -10.50
C TRP A 47 5.40 -10.96 -10.54
N CYS A 48 4.60 -12.01 -10.76
CA CYS A 48 3.13 -11.89 -10.79
C CYS A 48 2.55 -11.39 -9.45
N ALA A 49 3.04 -11.93 -8.33
CA ALA A 49 2.63 -11.49 -6.99
C ALA A 49 3.24 -10.14 -6.60
N ALA A 50 4.47 -9.85 -7.06
CA ALA A 50 5.11 -8.55 -6.90
C ALA A 50 4.24 -7.45 -7.55
N PHE A 51 3.82 -7.68 -8.79
CA PHE A 51 2.92 -6.78 -9.52
C PHE A 51 1.60 -6.57 -8.76
N ALA A 52 0.93 -7.65 -8.36
CA ALA A 52 -0.33 -7.56 -7.64
C ALA A 52 -0.18 -6.78 -6.32
N GLY A 53 0.86 -7.10 -5.53
CA GLY A 53 1.18 -6.43 -4.28
C GLY A 53 1.47 -4.93 -4.47
N ALA A 54 2.18 -4.57 -5.54
CA ALA A 54 2.47 -3.19 -5.89
C ALA A 54 1.20 -2.39 -6.20
N MET A 55 0.27 -2.96 -6.98
CA MET A 55 -0.97 -2.27 -7.33
C MET A 55 -1.88 -2.07 -6.11
N LEU A 56 -1.91 -3.03 -5.19
CA LEU A 56 -2.61 -2.90 -3.92
C LEU A 56 -2.01 -1.78 -3.06
N LYS A 57 -0.68 -1.78 -2.88
CA LYS A 57 0.01 -0.74 -2.10
C LYS A 57 -0.25 0.66 -2.65
N ARG A 58 -0.17 0.84 -3.97
CA ARG A 58 -0.46 2.12 -4.64
C ARG A 58 -1.90 2.58 -4.48
N ALA A 59 -2.82 1.65 -4.29
CA ALA A 59 -4.22 1.94 -3.98
C ALA A 59 -4.49 2.13 -2.48
N GLY A 60 -3.46 2.07 -1.63
CA GLY A 60 -3.60 2.16 -0.17
C GLY A 60 -4.23 0.91 0.45
N VAL A 61 -4.12 -0.26 -0.20
CA VAL A 61 -4.64 -1.53 0.29
C VAL A 61 -3.47 -2.41 0.76
N SER A 62 -3.57 -2.98 1.97
CA SER A 62 -2.56 -3.91 2.48
C SER A 62 -2.47 -5.16 1.59
N ASN A 63 -1.25 -5.57 1.24
CA ASN A 63 -0.96 -6.79 0.50
C ASN A 63 -0.41 -7.89 1.44
N THR A 64 0.03 -9.03 0.91
CA THR A 64 0.59 -10.13 1.73
C THR A 64 2.05 -9.96 2.12
N GLY A 65 2.77 -8.98 1.55
CA GLY A 65 4.22 -8.85 1.68
C GLY A 65 5.02 -9.99 1.04
N SER A 66 4.37 -10.89 0.29
CA SER A 66 4.98 -12.11 -0.25
C SER A 66 4.97 -12.16 -1.76
N LEU A 67 6.07 -12.62 -2.34
CA LEU A 67 6.21 -12.90 -3.78
C LEU A 67 5.55 -14.21 -4.22
N LEU A 68 4.98 -14.97 -3.29
CA LEU A 68 4.24 -16.19 -3.61
C LEU A 68 2.80 -15.87 -3.96
N ALA A 69 2.37 -16.17 -5.19
CA ALA A 69 0.99 -16.00 -5.63
C ALA A 69 -0.02 -16.67 -4.68
N ARG A 70 0.33 -17.85 -4.15
CA ARG A 70 -0.52 -18.62 -3.23
C ARG A 70 -0.67 -17.99 -1.84
N SER A 71 0.19 -17.05 -1.45
CA SER A 71 0.02 -16.31 -0.18
C SER A 71 -1.32 -15.58 -0.11
N TYR A 72 -1.85 -15.19 -1.26
CA TYR A 72 -3.14 -14.53 -1.34
C TYR A 72 -4.31 -15.47 -1.07
N LEU A 73 -4.13 -16.79 -1.01
CA LEU A 73 -5.22 -17.71 -0.66
C LEU A 73 -5.75 -17.48 0.74
N GLU A 74 -5.01 -16.85 1.66
CA GLU A 74 -5.52 -16.50 3.00
C GLU A 74 -5.69 -14.98 3.18
N TRP A 75 -5.56 -14.21 2.09
CA TRP A 75 -5.63 -12.75 2.12
C TRP A 75 -7.04 -12.24 1.86
N GLY A 76 -7.51 -11.29 2.66
CA GLY A 76 -8.79 -10.63 2.47
C GLY A 76 -10.01 -11.56 2.68
N THR A 77 -11.14 -11.21 2.07
CA THR A 77 -12.38 -11.99 2.17
C THR A 77 -12.48 -12.96 0.99
N ALA A 78 -12.81 -14.22 1.27
CA ALA A 78 -13.13 -15.20 0.23
C ALA A 78 -14.36 -14.74 -0.56
N LEU A 79 -14.32 -14.91 -1.88
CA LEU A 79 -15.48 -14.73 -2.74
C LEU A 79 -15.89 -16.07 -3.35
N ASP A 80 -17.20 -16.34 -3.35
CA ASP A 80 -17.78 -17.49 -4.05
C ASP A 80 -17.83 -17.25 -5.56
N ASP A 81 -18.08 -16.00 -5.98
CA ASP A 81 -18.21 -15.59 -7.36
C ASP A 81 -17.17 -14.54 -7.78
N ALA A 82 -16.84 -14.56 -9.07
CA ALA A 82 -15.92 -13.59 -9.66
C ALA A 82 -16.49 -12.17 -9.56
N ARG A 83 -15.63 -11.21 -9.21
CA ARG A 83 -15.97 -9.79 -9.04
C ARG A 83 -14.93 -8.95 -9.77
N LEU A 84 -15.36 -7.84 -10.39
CA LEU A 84 -14.45 -6.95 -11.11
C LEU A 84 -13.39 -6.40 -10.16
N GLY A 85 -12.11 -6.65 -10.45
CA GLY A 85 -10.96 -6.28 -9.63
C GLY A 85 -10.62 -7.27 -8.51
N ALA A 86 -11.36 -8.37 -8.36
CA ALA A 86 -10.99 -9.40 -7.39
C ALA A 86 -9.63 -10.01 -7.73
N ILE A 87 -8.91 -10.46 -6.72
CA ILE A 87 -7.70 -11.26 -6.90
C ILE A 87 -8.12 -12.68 -7.18
N ALA A 88 -7.64 -13.25 -8.27
CA ALA A 88 -7.78 -14.66 -8.58
C ALA A 88 -6.42 -15.35 -8.47
N VAL A 89 -6.37 -16.45 -7.71
CA VAL A 89 -5.18 -17.27 -7.52
C VAL A 89 -5.35 -18.58 -8.27
N PHE A 90 -4.38 -18.95 -9.09
CA PHE A 90 -4.40 -20.14 -9.93
C PHE A 90 -3.25 -21.09 -9.61
N SER A 91 -3.44 -22.39 -9.83
CA SER A 91 -2.35 -23.37 -9.84
C SER A 91 -1.42 -23.15 -11.02
N ARG A 92 -0.13 -23.47 -10.87
CA ARG A 92 0.87 -23.41 -11.95
C ARG A 92 1.61 -24.74 -12.06
N GLY A 93 1.25 -25.54 -13.07
CA GLY A 93 1.76 -26.92 -13.21
C GLY A 93 1.30 -27.82 -12.07
N ASP A 94 2.05 -28.90 -11.84
CA ASP A 94 1.74 -29.89 -10.80
C ASP A 94 2.38 -29.56 -9.45
N ASP A 95 3.23 -28.53 -9.38
CA ASP A 95 3.87 -28.10 -8.14
C ASP A 95 2.83 -27.43 -7.21
N PRO A 96 2.56 -28.00 -6.02
CA PRO A 96 1.56 -27.47 -5.10
C PRO A 96 1.95 -26.11 -4.50
N THR A 97 3.22 -25.72 -4.58
CA THR A 97 3.74 -24.45 -4.08
C THR A 97 3.70 -23.34 -5.14
N ALA A 98 3.69 -23.72 -6.42
CA ALA A 98 3.64 -22.78 -7.53
C ALA A 98 2.21 -22.26 -7.78
N GLY A 99 2.11 -21.00 -8.16
CA GLY A 99 0.84 -20.38 -8.51
C GLY A 99 0.98 -19.20 -9.43
N HIS A 100 -0.16 -18.70 -9.91
CA HIS A 100 -0.29 -17.45 -10.66
C HIS A 100 -1.37 -16.58 -10.03
N ILE A 101 -1.25 -15.27 -10.20
CA ILE A 101 -2.17 -14.29 -9.61
C ILE A 101 -2.43 -13.14 -10.60
N GLY A 102 -3.65 -12.62 -10.58
CA GLY A 102 -4.03 -11.44 -11.35
C GLY A 102 -5.38 -10.86 -10.92
N PHE A 103 -5.73 -9.70 -11.45
CA PHE A 103 -6.99 -9.03 -11.17
C PHE A 103 -8.06 -9.41 -12.20
N VAL A 104 -9.20 -9.89 -11.73
CA VAL A 104 -10.33 -10.28 -12.58
C VAL A 104 -10.90 -9.08 -13.32
N ILE A 105 -10.95 -9.16 -14.65
CA ILE A 105 -11.55 -8.13 -15.51
C ILE A 105 -12.77 -8.63 -16.31
N GLY A 106 -12.99 -9.94 -16.32
CA GLY A 106 -14.06 -10.57 -17.11
C GLY A 106 -14.18 -12.06 -16.83
N GLU A 107 -15.34 -12.60 -17.15
CA GLU A 107 -15.62 -14.04 -17.13
C GLU A 107 -16.43 -14.41 -18.37
N ALA A 108 -15.99 -15.44 -19.10
CA ALA A 108 -16.76 -16.00 -20.20
C ALA A 108 -16.35 -17.45 -20.48
N ALA A 109 -17.32 -18.29 -20.86
CA ALA A 109 -17.10 -19.66 -21.35
C ALA A 109 -16.19 -20.53 -20.46
N GLY A 110 -16.41 -20.51 -19.13
CA GLY A 110 -15.61 -21.29 -18.17
C GLY A 110 -14.19 -20.74 -17.93
N LYS A 111 -13.88 -19.55 -18.44
CA LYS A 111 -12.58 -18.89 -18.26
C LYS A 111 -12.72 -17.57 -17.52
N LEU A 112 -11.68 -17.22 -16.76
CA LEU A 112 -11.50 -15.90 -16.18
C LEU A 112 -10.46 -15.12 -16.98
N TYR A 113 -10.75 -13.85 -17.23
CA TYR A 113 -9.84 -12.91 -17.87
C TYR A 113 -9.18 -12.08 -16.78
N LEU A 114 -7.85 -12.10 -16.75
CA LEU A 114 -7.06 -11.40 -15.73
C LEU A 114 -6.20 -10.33 -16.37
N LEU A 115 -6.15 -9.17 -15.72
CA LEU A 115 -5.04 -8.22 -15.86
C LEU A 115 -3.98 -8.56 -14.81
N GLY A 116 -2.79 -8.96 -15.26
CA GLY A 116 -1.75 -9.48 -14.38
C GLY A 116 -0.35 -9.29 -14.94
N GLY A 117 0.62 -9.28 -14.03
CA GLY A 117 2.06 -9.23 -14.35
C GLY A 117 2.63 -10.62 -14.60
N ASN A 118 3.81 -10.65 -15.21
CA ASN A 118 4.52 -11.87 -15.60
C ASN A 118 3.68 -12.84 -16.45
N GLN A 119 2.85 -12.30 -17.33
CA GLN A 119 2.05 -13.06 -18.30
C GLN A 119 2.69 -12.91 -19.67
N SER A 120 3.48 -13.93 -20.05
CA SER A 120 4.41 -13.86 -21.18
C SER A 120 5.44 -12.74 -20.98
N ASP A 121 6.06 -12.72 -19.80
CA ASP A 121 7.13 -11.80 -19.40
C ASP A 121 6.69 -10.32 -19.48
N ALA A 122 5.39 -10.07 -19.30
CA ALA A 122 4.78 -8.75 -19.43
C ALA A 122 3.50 -8.56 -18.57
N VAL A 123 3.09 -7.31 -18.38
CA VAL A 123 1.77 -6.92 -17.85
C VAL A 123 0.78 -6.96 -19.01
N THR A 124 -0.10 -7.96 -19.01
CA THR A 124 -1.04 -8.19 -20.11
C THR A 124 -2.42 -8.60 -19.60
N VAL A 125 -3.37 -8.72 -20.54
CA VAL A 125 -4.65 -9.39 -20.31
C VAL A 125 -4.55 -10.81 -20.86
N ALA A 126 -4.81 -11.81 -20.03
CA ALA A 126 -4.80 -13.21 -20.43
C ALA A 126 -6.01 -13.97 -19.88
N SER A 127 -6.43 -15.02 -20.58
CA SER A 127 -7.52 -15.90 -20.15
C SER A 127 -6.99 -17.15 -19.45
N PHE A 128 -7.59 -17.54 -18.34
CA PHE A 128 -7.24 -18.71 -17.54
C PHE A 128 -8.47 -19.60 -17.35
N ASP A 129 -8.25 -20.92 -17.40
CA ASP A 129 -9.31 -21.90 -17.21
C ASP A 129 -9.74 -21.96 -15.74
N LYS A 130 -11.05 -21.90 -15.46
CA LYS A 130 -11.57 -21.95 -14.08
C LYS A 130 -11.21 -23.25 -13.36
N SER A 131 -10.95 -24.35 -14.08
CA SER A 131 -10.49 -25.59 -13.46
C SER A 131 -9.18 -25.46 -12.69
N ARG A 132 -8.36 -24.43 -12.99
CA ARG A 132 -7.11 -24.13 -12.29
C ARG A 132 -7.27 -23.10 -11.16
N LEU A 133 -8.47 -22.54 -10.98
CA LEU A 133 -8.74 -21.53 -9.95
C LEU A 133 -8.68 -22.18 -8.58
N LEU A 134 -7.82 -21.63 -7.71
CA LEU A 134 -7.65 -22.07 -6.34
C LEU A 134 -8.48 -21.22 -5.36
N GLY A 135 -8.71 -19.96 -5.69
CA GLY A 135 -9.54 -19.07 -4.87
C GLY A 135 -9.69 -17.66 -5.45
N LEU A 136 -10.76 -17.00 -5.03
CA LEU A 136 -11.06 -15.60 -5.32
C LEU A 136 -11.06 -14.80 -4.02
N ARG A 137 -10.44 -13.62 -4.06
CA ARG A 137 -10.25 -12.79 -2.87
C ARG A 137 -10.56 -11.33 -3.13
N TRP A 138 -11.14 -10.70 -2.11
CA TRP A 138 -11.44 -9.28 -2.08
C TRP A 138 -10.72 -8.61 -0.92
N PRO A 139 -10.21 -7.37 -1.05
CA PRO A 139 -9.73 -6.62 0.10
C PRO A 139 -10.80 -6.56 1.19
N GLN A 140 -10.45 -6.92 2.42
CA GLN A 140 -11.34 -6.72 3.56
C GLN A 140 -11.58 -5.22 3.76
N ASP A 141 -12.80 -4.84 4.12
CA ASP A 141 -13.09 -3.46 4.50
C ASP A 141 -12.27 -3.14 5.75
N GLU A 142 -11.32 -2.19 5.63
CA GLU A 142 -10.44 -1.78 6.73
C GLU A 142 -11.26 -1.41 7.97
N SER A 143 -12.49 -0.91 7.82
CA SER A 143 -13.35 -0.54 8.94
C SER A 143 -13.80 -1.72 9.82
N GLU A 144 -13.89 -2.95 9.30
CA GLU A 144 -14.28 -4.14 10.08
C GLU A 144 -13.09 -4.82 10.76
N ILE A 145 -11.88 -4.77 10.16
CA ILE A 145 -10.66 -5.33 10.75
C ILE A 145 -10.23 -4.54 11.99
N LEU A 146 -10.39 -3.22 11.96
CA LEU A 146 -9.76 -2.32 12.94
C LEU A 146 -10.40 -2.33 14.33
N THR A 147 -11.61 -2.90 14.47
CA THR A 147 -12.32 -2.98 15.75
C THR A 147 -12.35 -4.38 16.36
N ALA A 148 -12.00 -5.43 15.60
CA ALA A 148 -12.36 -6.80 15.96
C ALA A 148 -11.19 -7.78 16.22
N ASP A 149 -9.95 -7.47 15.84
CA ASP A 149 -8.82 -8.40 16.03
C ASP A 149 -7.74 -7.79 16.93
N GLY A 150 -7.11 -8.62 17.77
CA GLY A 150 -6.06 -8.30 18.74
C GLY A 150 -4.74 -7.82 18.13
N SER A 151 -4.80 -7.18 16.96
CA SER A 151 -3.73 -6.51 16.25
C SER A 151 -3.01 -5.49 17.13
N ILE A 152 -1.73 -5.26 16.81
CA ILE A 152 -0.89 -4.25 17.48
C ILE A 152 -1.56 -2.87 17.41
N PHE A 153 -2.14 -2.52 16.26
CA PHE A 153 -2.85 -1.26 16.09
C PHE A 153 -4.04 -1.13 17.02
N ALA A 154 -4.94 -2.12 17.09
CA ALA A 154 -6.12 -2.04 17.94
C ALA A 154 -5.76 -1.88 19.43
N LYS A 155 -4.77 -2.65 19.89
CA LYS A 155 -4.24 -2.54 21.27
C LYS A 155 -3.62 -1.17 21.54
N ALA A 156 -2.81 -0.66 20.61
CA ALA A 156 -2.16 0.64 20.75
C ALA A 156 -3.17 1.80 20.65
N LEU A 157 -4.19 1.69 19.81
CA LEU A 157 -5.28 2.65 19.68
C LEU A 157 -6.09 2.73 20.95
N ALA A 158 -6.41 1.60 21.58
CA ALA A 158 -7.11 1.58 22.86
C ALA A 158 -6.37 2.40 23.93
N HIS A 159 -5.05 2.20 24.05
CA HIS A 159 -4.20 2.97 24.96
C HIS A 159 -4.16 4.47 24.61
N VAL A 160 -3.99 4.81 23.32
CA VAL A 160 -3.99 6.22 22.89
C VAL A 160 -5.32 6.89 23.22
N LEU A 161 -6.45 6.24 22.93
CA LEU A 161 -7.78 6.80 23.17
C LEU A 161 -8.10 6.97 24.66
N GLU A 162 -7.61 6.08 25.53
CA GLU A 162 -7.71 6.25 26.98
C GLU A 162 -7.04 7.56 27.44
N MET A 163 -5.98 7.98 26.75
CA MET A 163 -5.20 9.18 27.08
C MET A 163 -5.70 10.47 26.41
N GLU A 164 -6.44 10.38 25.30
CA GLU A 164 -7.01 11.52 24.56
C GLU A 164 -8.31 12.08 25.19
N GLY A 165 -9.02 11.30 26.00
CA GLY A 165 -10.25 11.73 26.67
C GLY A 165 -11.48 11.81 25.76
N GLY A 166 -12.54 12.47 26.23
CA GLY A 166 -13.84 12.57 25.56
C GLY A 166 -14.03 13.82 24.68
N PHE A 167 -15.28 14.12 24.33
CA PHE A 167 -15.61 15.33 23.57
C PHE A 167 -15.30 16.61 24.36
N SER A 168 -14.66 17.58 23.70
CA SER A 168 -14.44 18.94 24.20
C SER A 168 -14.78 19.96 23.12
N ASP A 169 -15.39 21.07 23.52
CA ASP A 169 -15.71 22.21 22.66
C ASP A 169 -15.49 23.48 23.48
N ASP A 170 -14.21 23.81 23.70
CA ASP A 170 -13.79 24.99 24.45
C ASP A 170 -13.61 26.16 23.48
N ALA A 171 -14.21 27.31 23.79
CA ALA A 171 -14.11 28.52 22.98
C ALA A 171 -12.67 29.07 22.85
N TYR A 172 -11.76 28.65 23.72
CA TYR A 172 -10.35 29.01 23.68
C TYR A 172 -9.45 27.90 23.11
N ASP A 173 -10.02 26.76 22.68
CA ASP A 173 -9.28 25.72 21.99
C ASP A 173 -9.10 26.12 20.51
N PRO A 174 -7.85 26.38 20.04
CA PRO A 174 -7.61 26.71 18.65
C PRO A 174 -8.00 25.58 17.68
N GLY A 175 -8.12 24.34 18.16
CA GLY A 175 -8.61 23.19 17.37
C GLY A 175 -10.13 23.11 17.26
N GLY A 176 -10.88 23.85 18.09
CA GLY A 176 -12.34 23.83 18.15
C GLY A 176 -12.92 22.48 18.62
N PRO A 177 -14.17 22.17 18.24
CA PRO A 177 -14.83 20.92 18.64
C PRO A 177 -13.97 19.70 18.32
N THR A 178 -13.66 18.92 19.35
CA THR A 178 -12.76 17.76 19.27
C THR A 178 -13.40 16.58 19.99
N ASN A 179 -13.35 15.39 19.39
CA ASN A 179 -13.78 14.15 20.04
C ASN A 179 -12.72 13.08 19.85
N LYS A 180 -12.35 12.36 20.92
CA LYS A 180 -11.35 11.28 20.85
C LYS A 180 -10.07 11.73 20.13
N GLY A 181 -9.58 12.94 20.42
CA GLY A 181 -8.40 13.55 19.79
C GLY A 181 -8.57 13.97 18.32
N ILE A 182 -9.77 13.85 17.73
CA ILE A 182 -10.05 14.22 16.34
C ILE A 182 -10.77 15.59 16.33
N THR A 183 -10.11 16.60 15.75
CA THR A 183 -10.71 17.92 15.56
C THR A 183 -11.75 17.91 14.45
N LEU A 184 -12.68 18.87 14.49
CA LEU A 184 -13.68 19.08 13.45
C LEU A 184 -13.06 19.23 12.04
N GLU A 185 -11.93 19.91 11.95
CA GLU A 185 -11.20 20.06 10.68
C GLU A 185 -10.64 18.74 10.16
N VAL A 186 -10.04 17.92 11.04
CA VAL A 186 -9.56 16.58 10.66
C VAL A 186 -10.72 15.70 10.18
N TYR A 187 -11.86 15.76 10.89
CA TYR A 187 -13.04 15.00 10.51
C TYR A 187 -13.64 15.45 9.18
N ALA A 188 -13.75 16.77 8.96
CA ALA A 188 -14.24 17.34 7.70
C ALA A 188 -13.35 16.93 6.51
N ASN A 189 -12.03 17.03 6.68
CA ASN A 189 -11.06 16.62 5.67
C ASN A 189 -11.13 15.11 5.37
N PHE A 190 -11.29 14.27 6.40
CA PHE A 190 -11.47 12.83 6.22
C PHE A 190 -12.72 12.50 5.39
N LYS A 191 -13.80 13.26 5.59
CA LYS A 191 -15.06 13.12 4.84
C LYS A 191 -15.00 13.74 3.43
N GLY A 192 -13.92 14.44 3.08
CA GLY A 192 -13.81 15.21 1.84
C GLY A 192 -14.80 16.38 1.78
N GLN A 193 -15.17 16.95 2.92
CA GLN A 193 -16.16 18.03 3.02
C GLN A 193 -15.51 19.35 3.41
N THR A 194 -15.92 20.44 2.75
CA THR A 194 -15.50 21.79 3.12
C THR A 194 -16.14 22.18 4.44
N LEU A 195 -15.34 22.69 5.37
CA LEU A 195 -15.81 23.22 6.65
C LEU A 195 -16.23 24.69 6.47
N ASP A 196 -17.54 24.95 6.45
CA ASP A 196 -18.13 26.29 6.34
C ASP A 196 -19.37 26.41 7.24
N GLY A 197 -20.02 27.58 7.24
CA GLY A 197 -21.20 27.83 8.08
C GLY A 197 -22.38 26.88 7.80
N SER A 198 -22.47 26.29 6.61
CA SER A 198 -23.54 25.36 6.24
C SER A 198 -23.25 23.91 6.64
N SER A 199 -21.97 23.53 6.75
CA SER A 199 -21.55 22.17 7.10
C SER A 199 -21.17 22.02 8.58
N ARG A 200 -20.78 23.11 9.26
CA ARG A 200 -20.21 23.10 10.61
C ARG A 200 -21.10 22.39 11.63
N ASP A 201 -22.35 22.81 11.80
CA ASP A 201 -23.22 22.27 12.87
C ASP A 201 -23.50 20.78 12.67
N ARG A 202 -23.71 20.35 11.41
CA ARG A 202 -23.88 18.95 11.05
C ARG A 202 -22.62 18.13 11.35
N LEU A 203 -21.44 18.64 10.97
CA LEU A 203 -20.17 17.97 11.23
C LEU A 203 -19.86 17.88 12.73
N ILE A 204 -20.25 18.88 13.53
CA ILE A 204 -20.13 18.81 15.00
C ILE A 204 -21.04 17.71 15.56
N ALA A 205 -22.28 17.63 15.08
CA ALA A 205 -23.20 16.57 15.51
C ALA A 205 -22.68 15.17 15.13
N GLU A 206 -22.17 15.00 13.90
CA GLU A 206 -21.55 13.76 13.44
C GLU A 206 -20.28 13.41 14.24
N LEU A 207 -19.43 14.41 14.55
CA LEU A 207 -18.21 14.23 15.33
C LEU A 207 -18.52 13.79 16.77
N LYS A 208 -19.57 14.33 17.40
CA LYS A 208 -20.01 13.93 18.74
C LYS A 208 -20.39 12.45 18.80
N SER A 209 -20.97 11.90 17.74
CA SER A 209 -21.36 10.48 17.62
C SER A 209 -20.47 9.72 16.65
N ILE A 210 -19.18 10.08 16.54
CA ILE A 210 -18.27 9.44 15.59
C ILE A 210 -18.14 7.94 15.89
N PRO A 211 -18.38 7.04 14.91
CA PRO A 211 -18.23 5.60 15.13
C PRO A 211 -16.79 5.22 15.43
N ASP A 212 -16.57 4.27 16.34
CA ASP A 212 -15.22 3.81 16.71
C ASP A 212 -14.43 3.26 15.50
N ALA A 213 -15.12 2.60 14.56
CA ALA A 213 -14.49 2.17 13.30
C ALA A 213 -13.96 3.36 12.47
N THR A 214 -14.69 4.48 12.43
CA THR A 214 -14.24 5.70 11.75
C THR A 214 -13.06 6.34 12.46
N VAL A 215 -13.09 6.38 13.79
CA VAL A 215 -11.96 6.83 14.62
C VAL A 215 -10.72 6.00 14.28
N ALA A 216 -10.85 4.68 14.28
CA ALA A 216 -9.77 3.76 13.98
C ALA A 216 -9.18 3.98 12.57
N THR A 217 -10.03 4.15 11.55
CA THR A 217 -9.57 4.47 10.19
C THR A 217 -8.81 5.79 10.14
N ILE A 218 -9.28 6.84 10.82
CA ILE A 218 -8.61 8.15 10.86
C ILE A 218 -7.23 7.99 11.51
N TYR A 219 -7.15 7.33 12.67
CA TYR A 219 -5.88 7.15 13.38
C TYR A 219 -4.88 6.31 12.59
N ARG A 220 -5.34 5.25 11.94
CA ARG A 220 -4.50 4.40 11.11
C ARG A 220 -3.90 5.18 9.94
N ARG A 221 -4.74 5.87 9.17
CA ARG A 221 -4.33 6.61 7.95
C ARG A 221 -3.53 7.87 8.22
N ARG A 222 -3.76 8.57 9.34
CA ARG A 222 -3.01 9.80 9.67
C ARG A 222 -1.73 9.56 10.44
N TYR A 223 -1.66 8.51 11.26
CA TYR A 223 -0.58 8.35 12.22
C TYR A 223 0.10 6.99 12.14
N PHE A 224 -0.65 5.88 12.20
CA PHE A 224 -0.03 4.55 12.30
C PHE A 224 0.70 4.13 11.03
N ASP A 225 0.03 4.15 9.87
CA ASP A 225 0.64 3.74 8.61
C ASP A 225 1.70 4.75 8.13
N PRO A 226 1.47 6.09 8.18
CA PRO A 226 2.51 7.05 7.77
C PRO A 226 3.75 7.07 8.68
N ALA A 227 3.64 6.62 9.94
CA ALA A 227 4.78 6.45 10.84
C ALA A 227 5.42 5.06 10.73
N ASP A 228 5.02 4.26 9.73
CA ASP A 228 5.53 2.92 9.44
C ASP A 228 5.45 1.96 10.64
N CYS A 229 4.44 2.14 11.51
CA CYS A 229 4.31 1.35 12.74
C CYS A 229 4.10 -0.14 12.47
N SER A 230 3.68 -0.52 11.26
CA SER A 230 3.51 -1.91 10.84
C SER A 230 4.82 -2.68 10.73
N ALA A 231 5.97 -1.99 10.63
CA ALA A 231 7.29 -2.63 10.61
C ALA A 231 7.79 -3.01 12.03
N PHE A 232 7.12 -2.53 13.08
CA PHE A 232 7.62 -2.60 14.45
C PHE A 232 6.90 -3.64 15.31
N THR A 233 7.64 -4.25 16.23
CA THR A 233 7.04 -5.10 17.26
C THR A 233 6.15 -4.29 18.20
N ALA A 234 5.22 -4.97 18.88
CA ALA A 234 4.19 -4.32 19.68
C ALA A 234 4.71 -3.24 20.66
N PRO A 235 5.80 -3.45 21.42
CA PRO A 235 6.32 -2.44 22.35
C PRO A 235 6.79 -1.16 21.64
N LEU A 236 7.48 -1.30 20.51
CA LEU A 236 8.00 -0.17 19.75
C LEU A 236 6.88 0.53 18.98
N ALA A 237 6.00 -0.24 18.32
CA ALA A 237 4.83 0.28 17.62
C ALA A 237 3.94 1.13 18.54
N LEU A 238 3.68 0.67 19.78
CA LEU A 238 2.93 1.43 20.78
C LEU A 238 3.57 2.78 21.08
N MET A 239 4.86 2.77 21.41
CA MET A 239 5.61 3.98 21.77
C MET A 239 5.70 4.97 20.60
N HIS A 240 5.90 4.45 19.40
CA HIS A 240 6.05 5.25 18.18
C HIS A 240 4.73 5.84 17.71
N PHE A 241 3.66 5.04 17.70
CA PHE A 241 2.32 5.50 17.34
C PHE A 241 1.83 6.59 18.29
N ASP A 242 1.96 6.40 19.61
CA ASP A 242 1.60 7.43 20.60
C ASP A 242 2.42 8.72 20.42
N ALA A 243 3.71 8.60 20.07
CA ALA A 243 4.54 9.75 19.73
C ALA A 243 4.08 10.46 18.45
N ALA A 244 3.69 9.70 17.41
CA ALA A 244 3.21 10.24 16.15
C ALA A 244 1.90 11.03 16.32
N VAL A 245 1.01 10.56 17.18
CA VAL A 245 -0.23 11.27 17.53
C VAL A 245 0.06 12.59 18.24
N ASN A 246 1.02 12.62 19.18
CA ASN A 246 1.27 13.80 20.01
C ASN A 246 2.22 14.84 19.41
N HIS A 247 3.19 14.38 18.62
CA HIS A 247 4.25 15.23 18.09
C HIS A 247 4.18 15.38 16.55
N GLY A 248 3.28 14.64 15.90
CA GLY A 248 3.24 14.49 14.45
C GLY A 248 4.23 13.43 13.96
N VAL A 249 3.84 12.74 12.88
CA VAL A 249 4.57 11.61 12.26
C VAL A 249 6.06 11.93 12.05
N GLY A 250 6.38 13.00 11.31
CA GLY A 250 7.77 13.33 11.01
C GLY A 250 8.61 13.71 12.24
N THR A 251 8.01 14.21 13.32
CA THR A 251 8.75 14.47 14.56
C THR A 251 8.97 13.18 15.34
N ALA A 252 7.98 12.29 15.37
CA ALA A 252 8.11 10.97 15.97
C ALA A 252 9.23 10.16 15.33
N ILE A 253 9.32 10.16 14.00
CA ILE A 253 10.40 9.52 13.23
C ILE A 253 11.76 10.08 13.63
N ARG A 254 11.91 11.41 13.67
CA ARG A 254 13.19 12.05 14.05
C ARG A 254 13.63 11.71 15.47
N MET A 255 12.69 11.65 16.41
CA MET A 255 13.01 11.22 17.77
C MET A 255 13.37 9.73 17.85
N LEU A 256 12.75 8.88 17.02
CA LEU A 256 13.11 7.47 16.91
C LEU A 256 14.52 7.30 16.33
N GLN A 257 14.87 8.02 15.27
CA GLN A 257 16.23 8.06 14.70
C GLN A 257 17.27 8.50 15.73
N GLN A 258 16.97 9.56 16.49
CA GLN A 258 17.81 9.99 17.60
C GLN A 258 18.00 8.89 18.66
N SER A 259 16.99 8.05 18.92
CA SER A 259 17.07 6.96 19.91
C SER A 259 17.92 5.77 19.48
N VAL A 260 18.15 5.61 18.17
CA VAL A 260 19.01 4.57 17.59
C VAL A 260 20.36 5.11 17.09
N GLY A 261 20.58 6.42 17.16
CA GLY A 261 21.88 7.05 16.87
C GLY A 261 22.22 7.14 15.38
N VAL A 262 21.22 7.21 14.51
CA VAL A 262 21.39 7.37 13.05
C VAL A 262 21.16 8.82 12.63
N THR A 263 21.35 9.10 11.33
CA THR A 263 21.02 10.39 10.73
C THR A 263 19.55 10.76 10.96
N VAL A 264 19.29 11.99 11.41
CA VAL A 264 17.94 12.46 11.78
C VAL A 264 17.30 13.22 10.60
N ASP A 265 17.00 12.50 9.52
CA ASP A 265 16.39 13.06 8.30
C ASP A 265 14.84 13.09 8.36
N GLY A 266 14.22 12.25 9.18
CA GLY A 266 12.78 12.09 9.29
C GLY A 266 12.18 11.05 8.34
N GLU A 267 12.98 10.17 7.76
CA GLU A 267 12.56 9.05 6.90
C GLU A 267 12.99 7.69 7.50
N ILE A 268 12.07 6.71 7.55
CA ILE A 268 12.40 5.36 8.02
C ILE A 268 12.96 4.56 6.84
N GLY A 269 14.27 4.65 6.64
CA GLY A 269 15.00 3.89 5.62
C GLY A 269 15.78 2.68 6.19
N PRO A 270 16.49 1.93 5.34
CA PRO A 270 17.25 0.74 5.74
C PRO A 270 18.26 0.97 6.87
N GLU A 271 18.90 2.15 6.92
CA GLU A 271 19.82 2.52 8.02
C GLU A 271 19.08 2.59 9.37
N THR A 272 17.92 3.26 9.38
CA THR A 272 17.08 3.39 10.58
C THR A 272 16.57 2.02 11.02
N LEU A 273 16.07 1.21 10.08
CA LEU A 273 15.59 -0.15 10.36
C LEU A 273 16.73 -1.04 10.89
N GLY A 274 17.89 -1.05 10.23
CA GLY A 274 19.06 -1.80 10.68
C GLY A 274 19.49 -1.45 12.11
N ALA A 275 19.51 -0.15 12.44
CA ALA A 275 19.85 0.32 13.78
C ALA A 275 18.79 -0.06 14.83
N ILE A 276 17.51 -0.08 14.48
CA ILE A 276 16.43 -0.58 15.34
C ILE A 276 16.60 -2.09 15.59
N GLY A 277 16.85 -2.87 14.54
CA GLY A 277 17.00 -4.33 14.62
C GLY A 277 18.20 -4.78 15.47
N ALA A 278 19.25 -3.98 15.53
CA ALA A 278 20.44 -4.24 16.33
C ALA A 278 20.27 -3.99 17.85
N ARG A 279 19.15 -3.39 18.29
CA ARG A 279 18.94 -3.02 19.69
C ARG A 279 17.92 -3.90 20.39
N ASN A 280 18.14 -4.11 21.68
CA ASN A 280 17.10 -4.62 22.56
C ASN A 280 15.93 -3.62 22.61
N VAL A 281 14.70 -4.11 22.39
CA VAL A 281 13.51 -3.26 22.31
C VAL A 281 13.22 -2.53 23.61
N VAL A 282 13.47 -3.14 24.77
CA VAL A 282 13.22 -2.53 26.09
C VAL A 282 14.14 -1.34 26.29
N ASP A 283 15.44 -1.53 26.02
CA ASP A 283 16.43 -0.45 26.13
C ASP A 283 16.15 0.65 25.08
N LEU A 284 15.64 0.28 23.90
CA LEU A 284 15.29 1.23 22.85
C LEU A 284 14.12 2.12 23.28
N ILE A 285 13.02 1.53 23.76
CA ILE A 285 11.86 2.30 24.18
C ILE A 285 12.13 3.16 25.42
N GLU A 286 13.08 2.78 26.27
CA GLU A 286 13.57 3.63 27.38
C GLU A 286 14.29 4.88 26.87
N VAL A 287 15.27 4.72 25.99
CA VAL A 287 15.98 5.86 25.37
C VAL A 287 14.99 6.74 24.61
N TYR A 288 14.06 6.14 23.89
CA TYR A 288 13.04 6.87 23.15
C TYR A 288 12.11 7.66 24.09
N ALA A 289 11.70 7.07 25.22
CA ALA A 289 10.94 7.76 26.26
C ALA A 289 11.71 8.96 26.81
N ASP A 290 13.01 8.83 27.07
CA ASP A 290 13.83 9.95 27.56
C ASP A 290 13.92 11.11 26.58
N ILE A 291 14.09 10.82 25.29
CA ILE A 291 14.04 11.83 24.21
C ILE A 291 12.68 12.53 24.19
N ARG A 292 11.58 11.78 24.29
CA ARG A 292 10.22 12.35 24.35
C ARG A 292 10.03 13.23 25.59
N ARG A 293 10.47 12.79 26.77
CA ARG A 293 10.42 13.58 28.02
C ARG A 293 11.24 14.87 27.90
N ALA A 294 12.44 14.80 27.32
CA ALA A 294 13.29 15.96 27.09
C ALA A 294 12.62 16.97 26.14
N ARG A 295 12.00 16.49 25.05
CA ARG A 295 11.25 17.33 24.12
C ARG A 295 10.07 18.02 24.80
N TYR A 296 9.28 17.29 25.60
CA TYR A 296 8.17 17.89 26.35
C TYR A 296 8.66 19.00 27.29
N ARG A 297 9.76 18.77 28.03
CA ARG A 297 10.36 19.77 28.94
C ARG A 297 10.82 21.03 28.23
N ALA A 298 11.15 20.95 26.94
CA ALA A 298 11.55 22.09 26.12
C ALA A 298 10.37 22.93 25.60
N LEU A 299 9.12 22.48 25.76
CA LEU A 299 7.95 23.24 25.28
C LEU A 299 7.65 24.46 26.16
N PRO A 300 7.29 25.62 25.58
CA PRO A 300 7.00 26.85 26.33
C PRO A 300 5.92 26.72 27.41
N HIS A 301 4.93 25.84 27.19
CA HIS A 301 3.80 25.61 28.09
C HIS A 301 3.99 24.42 29.04
N PHE A 302 5.21 23.87 29.15
CA PHE A 302 5.51 22.73 30.01
C PHE A 302 5.12 22.96 31.48
N TRP A 303 5.26 24.19 31.98
CA TRP A 303 4.88 24.53 33.36
C TRP A 303 3.41 24.22 33.69
N ARG A 304 2.52 24.24 32.68
CA ARG A 304 1.07 24.02 32.86
C ARG A 304 0.67 22.57 32.62
N PHE A 305 1.14 21.97 31.53
CA PHE A 305 0.68 20.65 31.07
C PHE A 305 1.72 19.54 31.22
N GLY A 306 2.96 19.90 31.56
CA GLY A 306 4.12 19.00 31.56
C GLY A 306 3.95 17.76 32.44
N ARG A 307 3.27 17.87 33.59
CA ARG A 307 3.00 16.71 34.45
C ARG A 307 2.14 15.66 33.73
N GLY A 308 1.12 16.08 32.99
CA GLY A 308 0.26 15.20 32.21
C GLY A 308 1.02 14.53 31.07
N TRP A 309 1.82 15.31 30.33
CA TRP A 309 2.64 14.79 29.25
C TRP A 309 3.68 13.77 29.72
N LEU A 310 4.37 14.04 30.83
CA LEU A 310 5.33 13.08 31.40
C LEU A 310 4.62 11.82 31.90
N LYS A 311 3.47 11.95 32.58
CA LYS A 311 2.67 10.80 33.01
C LYS A 311 2.25 9.93 31.82
N ARG A 312 1.91 10.54 30.68
CA ARG A 312 1.58 9.81 29.45
C ARG A 312 2.77 8.99 28.94
N VAL A 313 3.94 9.61 28.83
CA VAL A 313 5.16 8.89 28.41
C VAL A 313 5.47 7.74 29.36
N ASP A 314 5.35 7.94 30.66
CA ASP A 314 5.63 6.91 31.67
C ASP A 314 4.63 5.75 31.61
N ALA A 315 3.33 6.05 31.40
CA ALA A 315 2.30 5.04 31.23
C ALA A 315 2.51 4.21 29.95
N THR A 316 2.78 4.87 28.81
CA THR A 316 3.05 4.19 27.53
C THR A 316 4.30 3.32 27.64
N LEU A 317 5.37 3.80 28.30
CA LEU A 317 6.59 3.03 28.51
C LEU A 317 6.35 1.79 29.38
N ALA A 318 5.60 1.94 30.48
CA ALA A 318 5.27 0.83 31.37
C ALA A 318 4.46 -0.25 30.64
N LEU A 319 3.47 0.16 29.82
CA LEU A 319 2.70 -0.76 29.00
C LEU A 319 3.58 -1.45 27.95
N GLY A 320 4.42 -0.71 27.23
CA GLY A 320 5.34 -1.30 26.25
C GLY A 320 6.29 -2.33 26.87
N LYS A 321 6.83 -2.06 28.06
CA LYS A 321 7.64 -3.02 28.82
C LYS A 321 6.86 -4.26 29.24
N SER A 322 5.59 -4.10 29.65
CA SER A 322 4.75 -5.24 29.98
C SER A 322 4.50 -6.13 28.77
N TRP A 323 4.23 -5.56 27.58
CA TRP A 323 4.07 -6.34 26.34
C TRP A 323 5.36 -7.08 25.97
N ALA A 324 6.51 -6.41 26.10
CA ALA A 324 7.80 -7.05 25.88
C ALA A 324 8.03 -8.24 26.83
N ALA A 325 7.68 -8.09 28.10
CA ALA A 325 7.84 -9.13 29.11
C ALA A 325 6.87 -10.30 28.93
N THR A 326 5.59 -10.02 28.65
CA THR A 326 4.55 -11.04 28.46
C THR A 326 4.82 -11.92 27.24
N ASP A 327 5.24 -11.31 26.13
CA ASP A 327 5.40 -11.99 24.85
C ASP A 327 6.87 -12.39 24.56
N GLY A 328 7.80 -12.12 25.48
CA GLY A 328 9.23 -12.41 25.31
C GLY A 328 9.89 -11.63 24.17
N ILE A 329 9.35 -10.47 23.81
CA ILE A 329 9.81 -9.67 22.66
C ILE A 329 11.09 -8.91 23.05
N ILE A 330 12.18 -9.20 22.33
CA ILE A 330 13.49 -8.56 22.56
C ILE A 330 13.93 -7.64 21.40
N ARG A 331 13.27 -7.71 20.24
CA ARG A 331 13.63 -6.93 19.04
C ARG A 331 12.58 -5.86 18.72
N GLY A 332 13.02 -4.74 18.14
CA GLY A 332 12.14 -3.64 17.75
C GLY A 332 11.45 -3.82 16.39
N LEU A 333 12.04 -4.62 15.51
CA LEU A 333 11.48 -4.95 14.19
C LEU A 333 10.73 -6.27 14.23
N MET A 334 9.65 -6.36 13.46
CA MET A 334 9.05 -7.66 13.16
C MET A 334 10.04 -8.46 12.30
N GLU A 335 10.31 -9.71 12.67
CA GLU A 335 11.17 -10.58 11.84
C GLU A 335 10.51 -10.81 10.47
N PRO A 336 11.29 -10.91 9.37
CA PRO A 336 10.78 -11.37 8.08
C PRO A 336 10.16 -12.78 8.10
N ALA A 337 10.23 -13.51 9.21
CA ALA A 337 9.57 -14.81 9.39
C ALA A 337 9.02 -15.00 10.82
N GLN A 338 7.89 -14.37 11.13
CA GLN A 338 6.90 -14.97 12.05
C GLN A 338 5.59 -15.37 11.37
N ASN A 339 5.64 -15.50 10.03
CA ASN A 339 4.80 -16.43 9.29
C ASN A 339 5.64 -17.68 8.94
N ALA A 340 5.46 -18.75 9.72
CA ALA A 340 5.87 -20.13 9.48
C ALA A 340 7.37 -20.55 9.54
N LYS A 341 7.64 -21.42 10.54
CA LYS A 341 8.58 -22.57 10.61
C LYS A 341 10.10 -22.35 10.76
N GLY A 342 10.61 -22.91 11.87
CA GLY A 342 11.59 -24.01 11.85
C GLY A 342 13.06 -23.61 11.76
N GLU A 343 13.78 -23.81 12.85
CA GLU A 343 15.23 -23.67 13.01
C GLU A 343 16.04 -24.35 11.89
N THR A 344 17.01 -23.62 11.32
CA THR A 344 18.43 -24.04 11.25
C THR A 344 19.36 -22.86 10.93
N THR A 345 20.51 -22.91 11.60
CA THR A 345 21.65 -21.99 11.68
C THR A 345 22.51 -21.91 10.41
N MET A 346 23.07 -20.73 10.06
CA MET A 346 24.54 -20.44 10.02
C MET A 346 24.94 -19.16 9.25
N SER A 347 25.74 -18.34 9.95
CA SER A 347 26.90 -17.48 9.60
C SER A 347 26.97 -16.52 8.39
N ASP A 348 27.17 -15.25 8.75
CA ASP A 348 28.16 -14.24 8.30
C ASP A 348 28.66 -14.22 6.85
N THR A 349 28.51 -13.06 6.19
CA THR A 349 29.64 -12.14 5.88
C THR A 349 29.13 -10.82 5.27
N SER A 350 29.65 -9.72 5.81
CA SER A 350 29.46 -8.32 5.42
C SER A 350 30.08 -7.98 4.06
N THR A 351 29.42 -7.14 3.24
CA THR A 351 30.13 -6.17 2.38
C THR A 351 29.27 -4.95 2.03
N THR A 352 29.81 -3.79 2.35
CA THR A 352 29.40 -2.40 2.07
C THR A 352 29.43 -2.00 0.59
N VAL A 353 28.44 -1.22 0.12
CA VAL A 353 28.58 -0.25 -0.99
C VAL A 353 27.67 0.98 -0.78
N THR A 354 28.22 2.15 -1.13
CA THR A 354 27.84 3.55 -0.87
C THR A 354 27.00 4.21 -1.99
N THR A 355 26.13 5.17 -1.58
CA THR A 355 25.70 6.45 -2.24
C THR A 355 24.96 6.38 -3.61
N ASP A 356 23.99 7.20 -4.02
CA ASP A 356 23.56 8.57 -3.65
C ASP A 356 22.16 8.93 -4.23
N ASP A 357 21.50 9.88 -3.55
CA ASP A 357 20.44 10.86 -3.87
C ASP A 357 19.34 10.72 -4.96
N SER A 358 18.11 10.51 -4.44
CA SER A 358 16.91 11.38 -4.43
C SER A 358 16.51 12.37 -5.59
N ALA A 359 15.39 12.01 -6.24
CA ALA A 359 14.14 12.80 -6.42
C ALA A 359 13.88 13.85 -7.57
N LYS A 360 12.70 13.64 -8.23
CA LYS A 360 11.80 14.57 -8.99
C LYS A 360 12.09 14.96 -10.47
N TRP A 361 11.84 14.05 -11.42
CA TRP A 361 11.95 14.31 -12.87
C TRP A 361 10.63 14.26 -13.68
N TRP A 362 9.52 13.76 -13.13
CA TRP A 362 8.38 13.27 -13.92
C TRP A 362 7.29 14.30 -14.27
N ALA A 363 7.34 15.54 -13.75
CA ALA A 363 6.19 16.46 -13.81
C ALA A 363 6.23 17.53 -14.93
N GLN A 364 7.22 17.59 -15.83
CA GLN A 364 7.36 18.73 -16.77
C GLN A 364 7.60 18.42 -18.26
N SER A 365 7.58 17.17 -18.71
CA SER A 365 7.92 16.87 -20.12
C SER A 365 6.71 16.95 -21.07
N LYS A 366 6.58 18.07 -21.82
CA LYS A 366 5.64 18.25 -22.96
C LYS A 366 5.88 17.23 -24.09
N THR A 367 7.05 16.60 -24.10
CA THR A 367 7.47 15.60 -25.09
C THR A 367 6.70 14.29 -24.93
N LEU A 368 6.34 13.90 -23.69
CA LEU A 368 5.63 12.64 -23.40
C LEU A 368 4.20 12.65 -23.95
N TRP A 369 3.53 13.82 -23.90
CA TRP A 369 2.19 13.99 -24.46
C TRP A 369 2.20 14.03 -26.00
N GLY A 370 3.28 14.52 -26.61
CA GLY A 370 3.46 14.50 -28.06
C GLY A 370 3.57 13.08 -28.63
N THR A 371 4.22 12.16 -27.91
CA THR A 371 4.37 10.76 -28.33
C THR A 371 3.05 10.00 -28.30
N VAL A 372 2.19 10.25 -27.30
CA VAL A 372 0.88 9.59 -27.16
C VAL A 372 -0.09 10.01 -28.27
N ILE A 373 -0.12 11.29 -28.62
CA ILE A 373 -0.99 11.80 -29.71
C ILE A 373 -0.50 11.32 -31.07
N THR A 374 0.82 11.25 -31.28
CA THR A 374 1.41 10.76 -32.53
C THR A 374 1.16 9.26 -32.71
N ALA A 375 1.18 8.47 -31.63
CA ALA A 375 0.85 7.05 -31.65
C ALA A 375 -0.63 6.78 -31.96
N ALA A 376 -1.55 7.64 -31.50
CA ALA A 376 -2.96 7.52 -31.85
C ALA A 376 -3.22 7.83 -33.35
N ALA A 377 -2.47 8.77 -33.93
CA ALA A 377 -2.60 9.18 -35.32
C ALA A 377 -2.04 8.15 -36.34
N THR A 378 -1.06 7.34 -35.96
CA THR A 378 -0.50 6.26 -36.80
C THR A 378 -1.33 4.99 -36.78
N VAL A 379 -2.06 4.75 -35.70
CA VAL A 379 -2.80 3.50 -35.46
C VAL A 379 -4.20 3.52 -36.09
N LEU A 380 -4.88 4.66 -36.05
CA LEU A 380 -6.24 4.79 -36.60
C LEU A 380 -6.33 4.42 -38.10
N PRO A 381 -5.41 4.85 -38.97
CA PRO A 381 -5.48 4.55 -40.40
C PRO A 381 -5.31 3.07 -40.75
N LEU A 382 -4.58 2.31 -39.92
CA LEU A 382 -4.34 0.87 -40.11
C LEU A 382 -5.54 -0.01 -39.73
N LEU A 383 -6.39 0.48 -38.81
CA LEU A 383 -7.56 -0.24 -38.33
C LEU A 383 -8.86 0.18 -39.02
N ALA A 384 -8.90 1.37 -39.63
CA ALA A 384 -10.09 1.89 -40.31
C ALA A 384 -10.69 0.92 -41.37
N PRO A 385 -9.89 0.22 -42.20
CA PRO A 385 -10.44 -0.72 -43.19
C PRO A 385 -11.05 -1.98 -42.57
N THR A 386 -10.56 -2.44 -41.41
CA THR A 386 -11.06 -3.66 -40.74
C THR A 386 -12.32 -3.40 -39.90
N ILE A 387 -12.68 -2.12 -39.69
CA ILE A 387 -13.90 -1.66 -39.01
C ILE A 387 -14.88 -0.92 -39.95
N GLY A 388 -14.62 -0.88 -41.26
CA GLY A 388 -15.55 -0.37 -42.28
C GLY A 388 -15.53 1.15 -42.54
N VAL A 389 -14.44 1.85 -42.22
CA VAL A 389 -14.26 3.30 -42.46
C VAL A 389 -13.23 3.51 -43.58
N SER A 390 -13.61 4.17 -44.68
CA SER A 390 -12.70 4.44 -45.82
C SER A 390 -11.90 5.72 -45.64
N LEU A 391 -10.58 5.66 -45.78
CA LEU A 391 -9.66 6.81 -45.77
C LEU A 391 -9.00 6.99 -47.17
N PRO A 392 -8.64 8.22 -47.56
CA PRO A 392 -8.09 8.53 -48.89
C PRO A 392 -6.66 7.99 -49.10
N ALA A 393 -6.32 7.73 -50.37
CA ALA A 393 -5.18 6.91 -50.81
C ALA A 393 -3.78 7.54 -50.61
N ASP A 394 -3.71 8.84 -50.30
CA ASP A 394 -2.48 9.57 -50.06
C ASP A 394 -1.82 9.25 -48.71
N VAL A 395 -2.59 8.71 -47.75
CA VAL A 395 -2.10 8.33 -46.42
C VAL A 395 -1.30 7.01 -46.44
N ILE A 396 -1.51 6.14 -47.43
CA ILE A 396 -0.98 4.76 -47.43
C ILE A 396 0.50 4.69 -47.87
N GLN A 397 0.97 5.61 -48.70
CA GLN A 397 2.33 5.54 -49.26
C GLN A 397 3.44 6.00 -48.30
N THR A 398 3.12 6.75 -47.23
CA THR A 398 4.13 7.32 -46.32
C THR A 398 4.61 6.33 -45.24
N PHE A 399 3.96 5.17 -45.08
CA PHE A 399 4.17 4.28 -43.92
C PHE A 399 5.00 3.02 -44.20
N GLY A 400 5.63 2.90 -45.37
CA GLY A 400 6.42 1.72 -45.75
C GLY A 400 7.70 1.46 -44.94
N ASP A 401 8.27 2.48 -44.27
CA ASP A 401 9.68 2.42 -43.82
C ASP A 401 9.88 2.37 -42.28
N GLN A 402 8.83 2.25 -41.45
CA GLN A 402 8.95 2.27 -39.98
C GLN A 402 8.36 1.04 -39.27
N ALA A 403 8.76 -0.16 -39.71
CA ALA A 403 8.12 -1.42 -39.31
C ALA A 403 8.44 -1.96 -37.89
N ILE A 404 9.31 -1.33 -37.09
CA ILE A 404 9.72 -1.91 -35.79
C ILE A 404 8.96 -1.30 -34.59
N THR A 405 8.38 -0.11 -34.74
CA THR A 405 7.59 0.54 -33.66
C THR A 405 6.11 0.12 -33.68
N ALA A 406 5.65 -0.55 -34.73
CA ALA A 406 4.25 -0.96 -34.92
C ALA A 406 3.82 -2.15 -34.04
N ALA A 407 4.75 -3.00 -33.60
CA ALA A 407 4.43 -4.21 -32.84
C ALA A 407 3.88 -3.93 -31.43
N GLN A 408 4.33 -2.85 -30.77
CA GLN A 408 3.90 -2.47 -29.42
C GLN A 408 2.45 -1.93 -29.39
N ALA A 409 2.06 -1.19 -30.43
CA ALA A 409 0.69 -0.69 -30.57
C ALA A 409 -0.31 -1.83 -30.86
N VAL A 410 0.10 -2.82 -31.66
CA VAL A 410 -0.74 -3.98 -32.03
C VAL A 410 -1.09 -4.84 -30.81
N THR A 411 -0.16 -5.06 -29.87
CA THR A 411 -0.42 -5.87 -28.67
C THR A 411 -1.36 -5.18 -27.67
N GLY A 412 -1.22 -3.86 -27.48
CA GLY A 412 -2.15 -3.07 -26.66
C GLY A 412 -3.57 -3.03 -27.24
N LEU A 413 -3.68 -2.98 -28.57
CA LEU A 413 -4.96 -3.10 -29.28
C LEU A 413 -5.57 -4.50 -29.16
N ILE A 414 -4.77 -5.57 -29.23
CA ILE A 414 -5.26 -6.93 -29.01
C ILE A 414 -5.74 -7.10 -27.56
N GLY A 415 -5.01 -6.59 -26.56
CA GLY A 415 -5.45 -6.61 -25.16
C GLY A 415 -6.75 -5.83 -24.94
N THR A 416 -6.88 -4.67 -25.59
CA THR A 416 -8.11 -3.86 -25.54
C THR A 416 -9.25 -4.55 -26.29
N ALA A 417 -9.00 -5.16 -27.45
CA ALA A 417 -9.97 -5.91 -28.22
C ALA A 417 -10.41 -7.20 -27.50
N LEU A 418 -9.52 -7.88 -26.78
CA LEU A 418 -9.85 -9.03 -25.94
C LEU A 418 -10.64 -8.62 -24.70
N ALA A 419 -10.33 -7.47 -24.09
CA ALA A 419 -11.12 -6.91 -23.00
C ALA A 419 -12.52 -6.50 -23.48
N ILE A 420 -12.64 -5.93 -24.68
CA ILE A 420 -13.91 -5.58 -25.32
C ILE A 420 -14.68 -6.85 -25.72
N TYR A 421 -14.02 -7.83 -26.34
CA TYR A 421 -14.62 -9.11 -26.75
C TYR A 421 -15.09 -9.93 -25.54
N GLY A 422 -14.28 -10.02 -24.48
CA GLY A 422 -14.67 -10.62 -23.22
C GLY A 422 -15.86 -9.92 -22.56
N ARG A 423 -15.97 -8.59 -22.69
CA ARG A 423 -17.14 -7.83 -22.22
C ARG A 423 -18.40 -8.04 -23.08
N PHE A 424 -18.25 -8.24 -24.39
CA PHE A 424 -19.38 -8.50 -25.29
C PHE A 424 -19.87 -9.96 -25.29
N THR A 425 -19.02 -10.90 -24.85
CA THR A 425 -19.35 -12.34 -24.81
C THR A 425 -19.60 -12.87 -23.39
N ALA A 426 -19.46 -12.03 -22.37
CA ALA A 426 -19.75 -12.38 -20.98
C ALA A 426 -21.23 -12.75 -20.80
N SER A 427 -21.49 -13.97 -20.32
CA SER A 427 -22.83 -14.47 -20.00
C SER A 427 -23.41 -13.88 -18.71
N SER A 428 -22.60 -13.15 -17.93
CA SER A 428 -22.97 -12.47 -16.70
C SER A 428 -22.17 -11.17 -16.52
N VAL A 429 -22.84 -10.10 -16.09
CA VAL A 429 -22.18 -8.81 -15.80
C VAL A 429 -21.50 -8.91 -14.43
N LEU A 430 -20.17 -8.82 -14.40
CA LEU A 430 -19.43 -8.77 -13.13
C LEU A 430 -19.81 -7.49 -12.38
N SER A 431 -20.43 -7.64 -11.20
CA SER A 431 -20.81 -6.54 -10.32
C SER A 431 -19.60 -6.01 -9.55
N ILE A 432 -19.66 -4.73 -9.14
CA ILE A 432 -18.74 -4.15 -8.15
C ILE A 432 -19.29 -4.32 -6.73
N ARG A 433 -20.57 -4.64 -6.53
CA ARG A 433 -21.21 -4.76 -5.20
C ARG A 433 -21.63 -6.21 -4.92
N LYS A 434 -21.55 -6.62 -3.66
CA LYS A 434 -22.13 -7.89 -3.19
C LYS A 434 -23.64 -7.79 -3.36
N SER A 435 -24.24 -8.69 -4.13
CA SER A 435 -25.70 -8.77 -4.32
C SER A 435 -26.40 -9.20 -3.04
#